data_AF-A0A451ESF2-F1
#
_entry.id   AF-A0A451ESF2-F1
#
_cell.length_a   1.000
_cell.length_b   1.000
_cell.length_c   1.000
_cell.angle_alpha   90.00
_cell.angle_beta   90.00
_cell.angle_gamma   90.00
#
_symmetry.space_group_name_H-M   'P 1'
#
loop_
_entity.id
_entity.type
_entity.pdbx_description
1 polymer ?
#
loop_
_entity_poly.entity_id
_entity_poly.type
_entity_poly.pdbx_seq_one_letter_code
_entity_poly.pdbx_strand_id
1 'polypeptide(L)'
;TLETGEFQGYVENAAVMDEPGRTHPVEILYTPEPEKDYLEAAIGTVIQIHMYEEVAGDILLFLTGQEENEVACKGIMREIDNLGP
;
A
#
# COMPACT_ATOMS: atom_id res chain seq x y z
N THR A 1 1.65 -15.52 -3.69
CA THR A 1 1.14 -16.39 -4.78
C THR A 1 1.41 -17.82 -4.38
N LEU A 2 0.56 -18.79 -4.73
CA LEU A 2 1.00 -20.19 -4.71
C LEU A 2 2.11 -20.27 -5.75
N GLU A 3 3.32 -20.62 -5.33
CA GLU A 3 4.45 -20.80 -6.23
C GLU A 3 4.00 -21.73 -7.36
N THR A 4 4.08 -21.25 -8.61
CA THR A 4 3.52 -21.93 -9.79
C THR A 4 3.98 -23.40 -9.89
N GLY A 5 5.19 -23.69 -9.40
CA GLY A 5 5.73 -25.04 -9.33
C GLY A 5 4.99 -25.97 -8.36
N GLU A 6 4.56 -25.48 -7.20
CA GLU A 6 3.81 -26.29 -6.22
C GLU A 6 2.40 -26.62 -6.74
N PHE A 7 1.75 -25.64 -7.38
CA PHE A 7 0.44 -25.86 -7.98
C PHE A 7 0.51 -26.82 -9.19
N GLN A 8 1.52 -26.67 -10.05
CA GLN A 8 1.73 -27.54 -11.21
C GLN A 8 1.89 -29.02 -10.81
N GLY A 9 2.58 -29.30 -9.71
CA GLY A 9 2.71 -30.65 -9.16
C GLY A 9 1.39 -31.25 -8.66
N TYR A 10 0.45 -30.40 -8.20
CA TYR A 10 -0.90 -30.82 -7.80
C TYR A 10 -1.81 -31.11 -9.00
N VAL A 11 -1.66 -30.37 -10.11
CA VAL A 11 -2.50 -30.51 -11.32
C VAL A 11 -1.86 -31.36 -12.42
N GLU A 12 -1.23 -32.49 -12.06
CA GLU A 12 -0.66 -33.45 -13.01
C GLU A 12 0.33 -32.85 -14.03
N ASN A 13 1.11 -31.84 -13.62
CA ASN A 13 2.02 -31.11 -14.51
C ASN A 13 1.33 -30.43 -15.70
N ALA A 14 0.09 -29.95 -15.53
CA ALA A 14 -0.59 -29.14 -16.53
C ALA A 14 0.28 -27.97 -17.03
N ALA A 15 0.10 -27.60 -18.29
CA ALA A 15 0.87 -26.54 -18.92
C ALA A 15 0.65 -25.19 -18.22
N VAL A 16 1.75 -24.49 -17.94
CA VAL A 16 1.77 -23.15 -17.36
C VAL A 16 1.85 -22.14 -18.50
N MET A 17 0.92 -21.19 -18.53
CA MET A 17 0.99 -20.01 -19.38
C MET A 17 1.33 -18.81 -18.49
N ASP A 18 2.49 -18.21 -18.74
CA ASP A 18 2.93 -16.99 -18.05
C ASP A 18 2.71 -15.80 -19.00
N GLU A 19 1.77 -14.95 -18.65
CA GLU A 19 1.58 -13.66 -19.32
C GLU A 19 2.38 -12.60 -18.56
N PRO A 20 3.39 -11.98 -19.18
CA PRO A 20 4.19 -10.96 -18.51
C PRO A 20 3.26 -9.81 -18.11
N GLY A 21 3.18 -9.57 -16.80
CA GLY A 21 2.35 -8.53 -16.23
C GLY A 21 2.66 -7.15 -16.83
N ARG A 22 1.64 -6.31 -16.97
CA ARG A 22 1.77 -4.93 -17.49
C ARG A 22 1.97 -3.91 -16.37
N THR A 23 2.85 -4.20 -15.41
CA THR A 23 3.12 -3.27 -14.32
C THR A 23 4.03 -2.15 -14.80
N HIS A 24 3.65 -0.91 -14.51
CA HIS A 24 4.56 0.23 -14.63
C HIS A 24 5.65 0.13 -13.54
N PRO A 25 6.84 0.72 -13.73
CA PRO A 25 7.85 0.77 -12.69
C PRO A 25 7.28 1.46 -11.44
N VAL A 26 7.44 0.83 -10.28
CA VAL A 26 7.02 1.38 -8.99
C VAL A 26 8.25 1.60 -8.14
N GLU A 27 8.41 2.80 -7.59
CA GLU A 27 9.45 3.09 -6.61
C GLU A 27 9.03 2.54 -5.24
N ILE A 28 9.97 1.88 -4.56
CA ILE A 28 9.73 1.28 -3.24
C ILE A 28 10.58 2.02 -2.22
N LEU A 29 9.92 2.60 -1.23
CA LEU A 29 10.53 3.33 -0.13
C LEU A 29 10.32 2.56 1.18
N TYR A 30 11.34 2.55 2.03
CA TYR A 30 11.30 1.91 3.34
C TYR A 30 11.60 2.94 4.42
N THR A 31 11.01 2.77 5.60
CA THR A 31 11.46 3.51 6.77
C THR A 31 12.88 3.07 7.14
N PRO A 32 13.74 3.99 7.63
CA PRO A 32 15.11 3.64 8.01
C PRO A 32 15.15 2.70 9.23
N GLU A 33 14.16 2.80 10.11
CA GLU A 33 14.00 1.97 11.30
C GLU A 33 12.53 1.53 11.46
N PRO A 34 12.25 0.49 12.27
CA PRO A 34 10.88 0.08 12.56
C PRO A 34 10.11 1.15 13.34
N GLU A 35 8.90 1.46 12.86
CA GLU A 35 8.01 2.40 13.52
C GLU A 35 7.32 1.76 14.72
N LYS A 36 7.28 2.49 15.84
CA LYS A 36 6.59 2.03 17.06
C LYS A 36 5.08 2.06 16.91
N ASP A 37 4.57 3.08 16.24
CA ASP A 37 3.16 3.24 15.89
C ASP A 37 3.06 3.33 14.36
N TYR A 38 2.82 2.18 13.73
CA TYR A 38 2.73 2.12 12.28
C TYR A 38 1.48 2.83 11.75
N LEU A 39 0.42 2.97 12.57
CA LEU A 39 -0.82 3.60 12.15
C LEU A 39 -0.61 5.12 12.06
N GLU A 40 0.01 5.72 13.07
CA GLU A 40 0.40 7.13 13.04
C GLU A 40 1.40 7.42 11.90
N ALA A 41 2.42 6.58 11.74
CA ALA A 41 3.38 6.71 10.65
C ALA A 41 2.74 6.59 9.26
N ALA A 42 1.78 5.69 9.08
CA ALA A 42 1.03 5.55 7.85
C ALA A 42 0.20 6.80 7.53
N ILE A 43 -0.52 7.35 8.51
CA ILE A 43 -1.28 8.60 8.35
C ILE A 43 -0.34 9.74 7.94
N GLY A 44 0.79 9.90 8.65
CA GLY A 44 1.79 10.93 8.32
C GLY A 44 2.35 10.77 6.91
N THR A 45 2.61 9.53 6.48
CA THR A 45 3.07 9.22 5.12
C THR A 45 2.02 9.59 4.07
N VAL A 46 0.74 9.30 4.30
CA VAL A 46 -0.35 9.69 3.40
C VAL A 46 -0.40 11.20 3.22
N ILE A 47 -0.31 11.97 4.32
CA ILE A 47 -0.30 13.43 4.27
C ILE A 47 0.95 13.94 3.53
N GLN A 48 2.12 13.34 3.78
CA GLN A 48 3.35 13.69 3.09
C GLN A 48 3.23 13.46 1.57
N ILE A 49 2.77 12.30 1.14
CA ILE A 49 2.53 12.00 -0.29
C ILE A 49 1.57 13.02 -0.87
N HIS A 50 0.43 13.27 -0.21
CA HIS A 50 -0.57 14.23 -0.68
C HIS A 50 -0.02 15.65 -0.88
N MET A 51 0.89 16.10 -0.02
CA MET A 51 1.41 17.46 -0.02
C MET A 51 2.62 17.68 -0.94
N TYR A 52 3.45 16.64 -1.12
CA TYR A 52 4.76 16.80 -1.76
C TYR A 52 4.89 16.07 -3.09
N GLU A 53 4.02 15.12 -3.42
CA GLU A 53 4.06 14.51 -4.75
C GLU A 53 3.62 15.49 -5.83
N GLU A 54 4.45 15.63 -6.87
CA GLU A 54 4.19 16.56 -7.98
C GLU A 54 3.09 16.04 -8.93
N VAL A 55 2.89 14.72 -8.96
CA VAL A 55 1.95 14.06 -9.86
C VAL A 55 0.65 13.79 -9.14
N ALA A 56 -0.46 14.23 -9.72
CA ALA A 56 -1.79 13.92 -9.20
C ALA A 56 -2.09 12.41 -9.32
N GLY A 57 -2.61 11.83 -8.25
CA GLY A 57 -3.00 10.42 -8.19
C GLY A 57 -3.74 10.10 -6.90
N ASP A 58 -4.38 8.92 -6.88
CA ASP A 58 -5.05 8.40 -5.70
C ASP A 58 -4.06 7.68 -4.77
N ILE A 59 -4.34 7.71 -3.47
CA ILE A 59 -3.54 7.01 -2.45
C ILE A 59 -4.32 5.79 -1.96
N LEU A 60 -3.70 4.61 -2.09
CA LEU A 60 -4.23 3.35 -1.57
C LEU A 60 -3.43 2.91 -0.33
N LEU A 61 -4.04 3.04 0.85
CA LEU A 61 -3.46 2.60 2.12
C LEU A 61 -3.99 1.22 2.52
N PHE A 62 -3.10 0.32 2.91
CA PHE A 62 -3.45 -1.00 3.45
C PHE A 62 -3.26 -1.03 4.97
N LEU A 63 -4.29 -1.40 5.71
CA LEU A 63 -4.26 -1.61 7.17
C LEU A 63 -4.86 -2.96 7.52
N THR A 64 -4.69 -3.38 8.78
CA THR A 64 -4.96 -4.78 9.16
C THR A 64 -6.41 -5.06 9.53
N GLY A 65 -7.21 -4.02 9.82
CA GLY A 65 -8.59 -4.19 10.26
C GLY A 65 -9.47 -2.96 10.07
N GLN A 66 -10.78 -3.16 10.20
CA GLN A 66 -11.77 -2.09 10.03
C GLN A 66 -11.61 -0.97 11.07
N GLU A 67 -11.33 -1.31 12.32
CA GLU A 67 -11.16 -0.30 13.38
C GLU A 67 -9.98 0.64 13.07
N GLU A 68 -8.84 0.08 12.63
CA GLU A 68 -7.69 0.86 12.17
C GLU A 68 -8.02 1.73 10.97
N ASN A 69 -8.78 1.19 10.01
CA ASN A 69 -9.26 1.97 8.86
C ASN A 69 -10.08 3.19 9.29
N GLU A 70 -11.01 3.02 10.24
CA GLU A 70 -11.84 4.13 10.72
C GLU A 70 -11.02 5.19 11.48
N VAL A 71 -10.02 4.77 12.26
CA VAL A 71 -9.10 5.67 12.96
C VAL A 71 -8.23 6.43 11.96
N ALA A 72 -7.65 5.74 10.98
CA ALA A 72 -6.83 6.37 9.95
C ALA A 72 -7.61 7.39 9.13
N CYS A 73 -8.82 7.06 8.68
CA CYS A 73 -9.67 8.00 7.94
C CYS A 73 -9.95 9.28 8.74
N LYS A 74 -10.28 9.15 10.03
CA LYS A 74 -10.51 10.32 10.91
C LYS A 74 -9.23 11.15 11.11
N GLY A 75 -8.09 10.48 11.29
CA GLY A 75 -6.80 11.14 11.44
C GLY A 75 -6.41 11.93 10.20
N ILE A 76 -6.50 11.30 9.01
CA ILE A 76 -6.19 11.92 7.72
C ILE A 76 -7.09 13.14 7.47
N MET A 77 -8.41 13.01 7.67
CA MET A 77 -9.34 14.13 7.49
C MET A 77 -8.99 15.30 8.41
N ARG A 78 -8.67 15.02 9.67
CA ARG A 78 -8.28 16.03 10.64
C ARG A 78 -6.99 16.75 10.23
N GLU A 79 -5.98 16.02 9.77
CA GLU A 79 -4.73 16.62 9.32
C GLU A 79 -4.95 17.50 8.08
N ILE A 80 -5.76 17.05 7.13
CA ILE A 80 -6.13 17.85 5.95
C ILE A 80 -6.85 19.13 6.36
N ASP A 81 -7.83 19.05 7.27
CA ASP A 81 -8.55 20.23 7.76
C ASP A 81 -7.62 21.25 8.45
N ASN A 82 -6.57 20.78 9.12
CA ASN A 82 -5.58 21.62 9.80
C ASN A 82 -4.64 22.34 8.83
N LEU A 83 -4.43 21.82 7.62
CA LEU A 83 -3.54 22.42 6.63
C LEU A 83 -4.10 23.73 6.05
N GLY A 84 -5.39 24.01 6.27
CA GLY A 84 -6.05 25.22 5.79
C GLY A 84 -6.28 25.20 4.28
N PRO A 85 -6.89 26.27 3.72
CA PRO A 85 -7.10 26.40 2.28
C PRO A 85 -5.82 26.72 1.50
#